data_AF-A0A9K3NP59-F1
#
_entry.id   AF-A0A9K3NP59-F1
#
_cell.length_a   1.000
_cell.length_b   1.000
_cell.length_c   1.000
_cell.angle_alpha   90.00
_cell.angle_beta   90.00
_cell.angle_gamma   90.00
#
_symmetry.space_group_name_H-M   'P 1'
#
loop_
_entity.id
_entity.type
_entity.pdbx_description
1 polymer ?
#
loop_
_entity_poly.entity_id
_entity_poly.type
_entity_poly.pdbx_seq_one_letter_code
_entity_poly.pdbx_strand_id
1 'polypeptide(L)'
;MSRILSILMMTIVALKVTGKKLQKMVPGSPTEREFRVFIRNNVLVGISQREVNTFYSILTEKKHDMEKVIDEFYMDKVSMGFESESYTLDVYVRKDMKVKLLDFNLWCEVKLPLLFTWAELESAQLMREPEFRIVESRFGVRPGLKTAVPYGYLDTSEGSGWDRLFRNADEELRRQTRSAGGC
;
A
#
# COMPACT_ATOMS: atom_id res chain seq x y z
N MET A 1 -21.63 9.11 17.14
CA MET A 1 -22.28 8.20 16.17
C MET A 1 -21.88 6.76 16.49
N SER A 2 -22.81 5.80 16.58
CA SER A 2 -22.45 4.40 16.84
C SER A 2 -21.65 3.83 15.66
N ARG A 3 -20.65 2.98 15.92
CA ARG A 3 -19.84 2.27 14.89
C ARG A 3 -20.71 1.59 13.82
N ILE A 4 -21.88 1.08 14.23
CA ILE A 4 -22.85 0.42 13.34
C ILE A 4 -23.43 1.42 12.31
N LEU A 5 -23.74 2.65 12.74
CA LEU A 5 -24.31 3.66 11.86
C LEU A 5 -23.28 4.10 10.80
N SER A 6 -22.01 4.24 11.20
CA SER A 6 -20.92 4.57 10.27
C SER A 6 -20.69 3.48 9.22
N ILE A 7 -20.70 2.20 9.61
CA ILE A 7 -20.57 1.07 8.67
C ILE A 7 -21.75 1.03 7.70
N LEU A 8 -22.97 1.25 8.19
CA LEU A 8 -24.17 1.27 7.37
C LEU A 8 -24.13 2.41 6.36
N MET A 9 -23.72 3.62 6.78
CA MET A 9 -23.55 4.76 5.88
C MET A 9 -22.52 4.48 4.79
N MET A 10 -21.36 3.91 5.13
CA MET A 10 -20.35 3.59 4.11
C MET A 10 -20.84 2.56 3.09
N THR A 11 -21.65 1.59 3.52
CA THR A 11 -22.25 0.61 2.60
C THR A 11 -23.27 1.24 1.66
N ILE A 12 -24.14 2.12 2.18
CA ILE A 12 -25.13 2.86 1.38
C ILE A 12 -24.42 3.75 0.35
N VAL A 13 -23.31 4.37 0.74
CA VAL A 13 -22.53 5.24 -0.14
C VAL A 13 -21.83 4.42 -1.23
N ALA A 14 -21.25 3.28 -0.88
CA ALA A 14 -20.70 2.35 -1.87
C ALA A 14 -21.73 1.95 -2.94
N LEU A 15 -22.97 1.68 -2.52
CA LEU A 15 -24.10 1.41 -3.42
C LEU A 15 -24.44 2.61 -4.29
N LYS A 16 -24.46 3.84 -3.74
CA LYS A 16 -24.74 5.07 -4.48
C LYS A 16 -23.67 5.35 -5.55
N VAL A 17 -22.39 5.16 -5.21
CA VAL A 17 -21.26 5.39 -6.12
C VAL A 17 -21.23 4.37 -7.25
N THR A 18 -21.46 3.09 -6.95
CA THR A 18 -21.27 2.01 -7.94
C THR A 18 -22.56 1.53 -8.60
N GLY A 19 -23.72 1.94 -8.09
CA GLY A 19 -25.03 1.43 -8.50
C GLY A 19 -25.30 -0.03 -8.12
N LYS A 20 -24.40 -0.66 -7.36
CA LYS A 20 -24.49 -2.09 -6.99
C LYS A 20 -23.74 -2.39 -5.71
N LYS A 21 -23.93 -3.58 -5.14
CA LYS A 21 -23.15 -4.00 -3.98
C LYS A 21 -21.70 -4.25 -4.42
N LEU A 22 -20.74 -3.83 -3.60
CA LEU A 22 -19.34 -4.19 -3.78
C LEU A 22 -19.19 -5.71 -3.76
N GLN A 23 -18.52 -6.25 -4.78
CA GLN A 23 -18.16 -7.66 -4.84
C GLN A 23 -16.72 -7.81 -4.37
N LYS A 24 -16.50 -8.72 -3.44
CA LYS A 24 -15.16 -9.05 -2.98
C LYS A 24 -14.36 -9.58 -4.17
N MET A 25 -13.12 -9.12 -4.31
CA MET A 25 -12.23 -9.66 -5.33
C MET A 25 -12.03 -11.16 -5.12
N VAL A 26 -11.96 -11.90 -6.23
CA VAL A 26 -11.77 -13.35 -6.22
C VAL A 26 -10.35 -13.64 -5.72
N PRO A 27 -10.14 -14.65 -4.85
CA PRO A 27 -8.80 -15.07 -4.44
C PRO A 27 -7.88 -15.31 -5.66
N GLY A 28 -6.66 -14.77 -5.62
CA GLY A 28 -5.71 -14.85 -6.74
C GLY A 28 -5.90 -13.78 -7.83
N SER A 29 -6.81 -12.82 -7.64
CA SER A 29 -6.88 -11.65 -8.52
C SER A 29 -5.56 -10.86 -8.44
N PRO A 30 -5.08 -10.26 -9.56
CA PRO A 30 -3.87 -9.45 -9.54
C PRO A 30 -4.03 -8.24 -8.61
N THR A 31 -3.17 -8.12 -7.61
CA THR A 31 -3.16 -7.01 -6.65
C THR A 31 -2.32 -5.83 -7.12
N GLU A 32 -1.59 -5.99 -8.24
CA GLU A 32 -0.62 -5.04 -8.78
C GLU A 32 -1.21 -3.67 -9.11
N ARG A 33 -2.53 -3.55 -9.28
CA ARG A 33 -3.24 -2.30 -9.59
C ARG A 33 -4.28 -1.93 -8.53
N GLU A 34 -4.10 -2.44 -7.32
CA GLU A 34 -4.89 -2.05 -6.15
C GLU A 34 -4.22 -0.88 -5.43
N PHE A 35 -5.03 0.13 -5.11
CA PHE A 35 -4.58 1.35 -4.45
C PHE A 35 -5.52 1.71 -3.31
N ARG A 36 -4.95 2.33 -2.27
CA ARG A 36 -5.71 3.08 -1.28
C ARG A 36 -5.62 4.56 -1.59
N VAL A 37 -6.78 5.20 -1.69
CA VAL A 37 -6.91 6.65 -1.84
C VAL A 37 -7.28 7.23 -0.48
N PHE A 38 -6.59 8.29 -0.08
CA PHE A 38 -6.80 8.99 1.18
C PHE A 38 -7.49 10.32 0.90
N ILE A 39 -8.66 10.51 1.50
CA ILE A 39 -9.48 11.72 1.35
C ILE A 39 -9.60 12.35 2.72
N ARG A 40 -9.23 13.63 2.82
CA ARG A 40 -9.33 14.42 4.04
C ARG A 40 -9.97 15.76 3.73
N ASN A 41 -10.96 16.14 4.53
CA ASN A 41 -11.74 17.36 4.33
C ASN A 41 -12.23 17.53 2.87
N ASN A 42 -12.70 16.45 2.27
CA ASN A 42 -13.14 16.34 0.86
C ASN A 42 -12.04 16.64 -0.18
N VAL A 43 -10.77 16.56 0.22
CA VAL A 43 -9.61 16.69 -0.67
C VAL A 43 -8.87 15.37 -0.72
N LEU A 44 -8.54 14.91 -1.92
CA LEU A 44 -7.63 13.78 -2.09
C LEU A 44 -6.23 14.22 -1.66
N VAL A 45 -5.65 13.57 -0.65
CA VAL A 45 -4.34 13.94 -0.09
C VAL A 45 -3.24 12.94 -0.43
N GLY A 46 -3.61 11.74 -0.86
CA GLY A 46 -2.62 10.78 -1.32
C GLY A 46 -3.20 9.49 -1.84
N ILE A 47 -2.37 8.78 -2.61
CA ILE A 47 -2.64 7.48 -3.18
C ILE A 47 -1.47 6.56 -2.81
N SER A 48 -1.76 5.38 -2.29
CA SER A 48 -0.76 4.35 -1.98
C SER A 48 -1.04 3.08 -2.74
N GLN A 49 -0.02 2.46 -3.31
CA GLN A 49 -0.05 1.04 -3.65
C GLN A 49 -0.53 0.21 -2.44
N ARG A 50 -1.46 -0.72 -2.66
CA ARG A 50 -2.06 -1.52 -1.57
C ARG A 50 -1.11 -2.60 -1.05
N GLU A 51 -0.51 -3.37 -1.97
CA GLU A 51 0.50 -4.38 -1.63
C GLU A 51 1.87 -3.71 -1.50
N VAL A 52 2.26 -3.38 -0.27
CA VAL A 52 3.43 -2.53 0.02
C VAL A 52 4.78 -3.25 -0.07
N ASN A 53 4.79 -4.58 -0.16
CA ASN A 53 6.02 -5.37 -0.17
C ASN A 53 6.47 -5.73 -1.59
N THR A 54 5.60 -5.64 -2.59
CA THR A 54 5.95 -6.08 -3.95
C THR A 54 6.27 -4.90 -4.86
N PHE A 55 7.38 -4.99 -5.59
CA PHE A 55 7.68 -4.09 -6.71
C PHE A 55 6.98 -4.57 -7.98
N TYR A 56 6.18 -3.69 -8.59
CA TYR A 56 5.52 -3.95 -9.88
C TYR A 56 6.03 -2.93 -10.91
N SER A 57 6.81 -3.38 -11.91
CA SER A 57 7.39 -2.49 -12.92
C SER A 57 6.33 -1.71 -13.71
N ILE A 58 5.17 -2.31 -13.94
CA ILE A 58 4.05 -1.65 -14.61
C ILE A 58 3.58 -0.39 -13.87
N LEU A 59 3.74 -0.34 -12.53
CA LEU A 59 3.38 0.84 -11.76
C LEU A 59 4.33 1.99 -12.01
N THR A 60 5.64 1.73 -12.20
CA THR A 60 6.59 2.78 -12.57
C THR A 60 6.30 3.34 -13.96
N GLU A 61 5.87 2.50 -14.90
CA GLU A 61 5.54 2.91 -16.27
C GLU A 61 4.22 3.66 -16.37
N LYS A 62 3.23 3.29 -15.56
CA LYS A 62 1.84 3.77 -15.65
C LYS A 62 1.41 4.66 -14.49
N LYS A 63 2.34 5.06 -13.62
CA LYS A 63 2.07 5.86 -12.41
C LYS A 63 1.17 7.07 -12.72
N HIS A 64 1.61 7.91 -13.66
CA HIS A 64 0.89 9.13 -14.01
C HIS A 64 -0.49 8.86 -14.63
N ASP A 65 -0.59 7.89 -15.53
CA ASP A 65 -1.86 7.49 -16.14
C ASP A 65 -2.87 7.01 -15.08
N MET A 66 -2.39 6.23 -14.10
CA MET A 66 -3.21 5.68 -13.01
C MET A 66 -3.64 6.74 -12.01
N GLU A 67 -2.75 7.65 -11.64
CA GLU A 67 -3.04 8.82 -10.80
C GLU A 67 -4.19 9.62 -11.39
N LYS A 68 -4.06 9.98 -12.67
CA LYS A 68 -5.05 10.78 -13.37
C LYS A 68 -6.44 10.13 -13.35
N VAL A 69 -6.57 8.84 -13.67
CA VAL A 69 -7.89 8.20 -13.69
C VAL A 69 -8.47 7.97 -12.29
N ILE A 70 -7.63 7.87 -11.26
CA ILE A 70 -8.08 7.80 -9.87
C ILE A 70 -8.62 9.16 -9.43
N ASP A 71 -7.92 10.25 -9.76
CA ASP A 71 -8.37 11.61 -9.49
C ASP A 71 -9.69 11.92 -10.19
N GLU A 72 -9.79 11.61 -11.49
CA GLU A 72 -11.03 11.76 -12.26
C GLU A 72 -12.17 10.93 -11.65
N PHE A 73 -11.91 9.69 -11.26
CA PHE A 73 -12.90 8.85 -10.59
C PHE A 73 -13.37 9.45 -9.26
N TYR A 74 -12.45 9.97 -8.45
CA TYR A 74 -12.79 10.63 -7.19
C TYR A 74 -13.68 11.85 -7.43
N MET A 75 -13.26 12.75 -8.32
CA MET A 75 -13.98 13.99 -8.61
C MET A 75 -15.37 13.71 -9.20
N ASP A 76 -15.49 12.81 -10.16
CA ASP A 76 -16.73 12.56 -10.89
C ASP A 76 -17.75 11.70 -10.14
N LYS A 77 -17.27 10.73 -9.35
CA LYS A 77 -18.12 9.66 -8.80
C LYS A 77 -18.23 9.66 -7.29
N VAL A 78 -17.27 10.23 -6.57
CA VAL A 78 -17.18 10.08 -5.11
C VAL A 78 -17.33 11.40 -4.37
N SER A 79 -16.70 12.47 -4.85
CA SER A 79 -16.66 13.78 -4.19
C SER A 79 -18.05 14.32 -3.83
N MET A 80 -19.05 14.04 -4.67
CA MET A 80 -20.43 14.42 -4.46
C MET A 80 -21.23 13.30 -3.78
N GLY A 81 -21.43 13.42 -2.47
CA GLY A 81 -22.50 12.67 -1.78
C GLY A 81 -22.08 11.86 -0.56
N PHE A 82 -20.97 12.19 0.08
CA PHE A 82 -20.58 11.60 1.35
C PHE A 82 -20.65 12.63 2.49
N GLU A 83 -21.28 12.25 3.61
CA GLU A 83 -21.44 13.13 4.77
C GLU A 83 -20.16 13.29 5.60
N SER A 84 -19.27 12.29 5.55
CA SER A 84 -17.99 12.39 6.26
C SER A 84 -16.94 12.98 5.34
N GLU A 85 -16.28 14.02 5.79
CA GLU A 85 -15.32 14.74 4.96
C GLU A 85 -13.98 14.01 4.85
N SER A 86 -13.70 13.05 5.74
CA SER A 86 -12.45 12.28 5.74
C SER A 86 -12.70 10.78 5.74
N TYR A 87 -12.05 10.05 4.82
CA TYR A 87 -12.23 8.62 4.59
C TYR A 87 -11.12 8.06 3.69
N THR A 88 -11.11 6.74 3.51
CA THR A 88 -10.23 6.06 2.56
C THR A 88 -11.02 5.17 1.63
N LEU A 89 -10.55 5.03 0.40
CA LEU A 89 -11.13 4.16 -0.63
C LEU A 89 -10.08 3.13 -1.01
N ASP A 90 -10.47 1.86 -1.12
CA ASP A 90 -9.64 0.90 -1.85
C ASP A 90 -10.20 0.79 -3.27
N VAL A 91 -9.35 0.96 -4.28
CA VAL A 91 -9.73 0.95 -5.69
C VAL A 91 -8.82 0.02 -6.49
N TYR A 92 -9.33 -0.48 -7.61
CA TYR A 92 -8.59 -1.24 -8.60
C TYR A 92 -8.62 -0.53 -9.95
N VAL A 93 -7.45 -0.24 -10.52
CA VAL A 93 -7.35 0.32 -11.87
C VAL A 93 -7.23 -0.82 -12.88
N ARG A 94 -8.22 -0.97 -13.75
CA ARG A 94 -8.21 -2.03 -14.78
C ARG A 94 -7.19 -1.75 -15.88
N LYS A 95 -6.92 -2.76 -16.71
CA LYS A 95 -6.05 -2.62 -17.90
C LYS A 95 -6.57 -1.57 -18.90
N ASP A 96 -7.89 -1.36 -18.97
CA ASP A 96 -8.54 -0.34 -19.80
C ASP A 96 -8.66 1.03 -19.09
N MET A 97 -7.88 1.25 -18.04
CA MET A 97 -7.82 2.49 -17.24
C MET A 97 -9.13 2.91 -16.57
N LYS A 98 -10.13 2.01 -16.51
CA LYS A 98 -11.34 2.25 -15.71
C LYS A 98 -11.10 1.86 -14.25
N VAL A 99 -11.51 2.73 -13.35
CA VAL A 99 -11.39 2.53 -11.90
C VAL A 99 -12.60 1.76 -11.38
N LYS A 100 -12.34 0.76 -10.53
CA LYS A 100 -13.34 0.04 -9.76
C LYS A 100 -13.11 0.31 -8.29
N LEU A 101 -14.16 0.74 -7.60
CA LEU A 101 -14.16 0.77 -6.14
C LEU A 101 -14.22 -0.67 -5.59
N LEU A 102 -13.37 -0.96 -4.60
CA LEU A 102 -13.28 -2.23 -3.91
C LEU A 102 -13.83 -2.15 -2.48
N ASP A 103 -13.53 -1.07 -1.77
CA ASP A 103 -13.91 -0.89 -0.37
C ASP A 103 -14.00 0.59 0.02
N PHE A 104 -14.85 0.89 1.00
CA PHE A 104 -14.95 2.18 1.66
C PHE A 104 -14.55 2.02 3.13
N ASN A 105 -13.60 2.82 3.58
CA ASN A 105 -12.98 2.69 4.89
C ASN A 105 -13.01 4.02 5.65
N LEU A 106 -13.24 3.97 6.96
CA LEU A 106 -13.20 5.15 7.83
C LEU A 106 -11.78 5.73 7.92
N TRP A 107 -11.70 7.04 8.13
CA TRP A 107 -10.46 7.71 8.52
C TRP A 107 -10.12 7.39 9.97
N CYS A 108 -9.27 6.37 10.21
CA CYS A 108 -8.87 6.00 11.56
C CYS A 108 -7.54 5.24 11.60
N GLU A 109 -6.77 5.48 12.67
CA GLU A 109 -5.43 4.90 12.89
C GLU A 109 -5.39 3.36 12.93
N VAL A 110 -6.54 2.72 13.16
CA VAL A 110 -6.66 1.25 13.17
C VAL A 110 -6.36 0.66 11.78
N LYS A 111 -6.56 1.44 10.71
CA LYS A 111 -6.23 1.01 9.35
C LYS A 111 -4.77 1.35 9.07
N LEU A 112 -4.06 0.44 8.40
CA LEU A 112 -2.67 0.70 8.02
C LEU A 112 -2.62 1.85 6.98
N PRO A 113 -1.74 2.86 7.20
CA PRO A 113 -1.54 4.00 6.28
C PRO A 113 -0.64 3.64 5.08
N LEU A 114 -0.17 2.39 5.00
CA LEU A 114 0.57 1.82 3.87
C LEU A 114 1.89 2.55 3.57
N LEU A 115 1.98 3.29 2.47
CA LEU A 115 3.16 4.08 2.08
C LEU A 115 3.27 5.44 2.79
N PHE A 116 2.32 5.74 3.67
CA PHE A 116 2.30 6.95 4.46
C PHE A 116 2.38 6.65 5.94
N THR A 117 2.60 7.69 6.72
CA THR A 117 2.26 7.76 8.14
C THR A 117 0.98 8.57 8.33
N TRP A 118 0.25 8.33 9.42
CA TRP A 118 -0.93 9.13 9.75
C TRP A 118 -0.59 10.61 9.96
N ALA A 119 0.56 10.91 10.56
CA ALA A 119 1.02 12.28 10.76
C ALA A 119 1.23 13.03 9.42
N GLU A 120 1.80 12.39 8.40
CA GLU A 120 1.93 12.99 7.06
C GLU A 120 0.56 13.25 6.43
N LEU A 121 -0.37 12.28 6.50
CA LEU A 121 -1.73 12.39 5.98
C LEU A 121 -2.53 13.51 6.69
N GLU A 122 -2.16 13.83 7.92
CA GLU A 122 -2.72 14.94 8.70
C GLU A 122 -2.01 16.29 8.45
N SER A 123 -0.97 16.32 7.63
CA SER A 123 -0.25 17.56 7.30
C SER A 123 -1.02 18.45 6.32
N ALA A 124 -0.76 19.77 6.37
CA ALA A 124 -1.24 20.71 5.37
C ALA A 124 -0.51 20.57 4.02
N GLN A 125 0.67 19.94 4.00
CA GLN A 125 1.45 19.73 2.78
C GLN A 125 0.70 18.83 1.80
N LEU A 126 0.27 17.65 2.25
CA LEU A 126 -0.46 16.69 1.40
C LEU A 126 -1.87 17.18 1.01
N MET A 127 -2.44 18.14 1.75
CA MET A 127 -3.67 18.83 1.35
C MET A 127 -3.46 19.75 0.15
N ARG A 128 -2.26 20.30 -0.04
CA ARG A 128 -1.93 21.22 -1.13
C ARG A 128 -1.34 20.49 -2.33
N GLU A 129 -0.50 19.50 -2.04
CA GLU A 129 0.24 18.72 -3.02
C GLU A 129 0.04 17.24 -2.70
N PRO A 130 -1.03 16.63 -3.23
CA PRO A 130 -1.30 15.22 -3.03
C PRO A 130 -0.19 14.37 -3.65
N GLU A 131 0.14 13.25 -3.00
CA GLU A 131 1.20 12.36 -3.47
C GLU A 131 0.66 10.99 -3.89
N PHE A 132 1.12 10.48 -5.04
CA PHE A 132 1.00 9.08 -5.38
C PHE A 132 2.30 8.32 -5.07
N ARG A 133 2.25 7.46 -4.05
CA ARG A 133 3.37 6.60 -3.63
C ARG A 133 3.18 5.17 -4.14
N ILE A 134 4.23 4.63 -4.75
CA ILE A 134 4.36 3.21 -5.15
C ILE A 134 5.68 2.66 -4.63
N VAL A 135 5.84 1.33 -4.64
CA VAL A 135 7.15 0.71 -4.43
C VAL A 135 7.98 0.88 -5.70
N GLU A 136 9.06 1.65 -5.61
CA GLU A 136 9.87 2.05 -6.79
C GLU A 136 11.03 1.10 -7.10
N SER A 137 11.40 0.20 -6.19
CA SER A 137 12.44 -0.80 -6.45
C SER A 137 12.21 -2.12 -5.71
N ARG A 138 12.76 -3.22 -6.27
CA ARG A 138 12.69 -4.57 -5.66
C ARG A 138 13.41 -4.69 -4.32
N PHE A 139 14.31 -3.76 -4.00
CA PHE A 139 15.20 -3.83 -2.85
C PHE A 139 14.92 -2.75 -1.80
N GLY A 140 13.84 -1.97 -1.96
CA GLY A 140 13.50 -0.88 -1.06
C GLY A 140 13.18 -1.37 0.35
N VAL A 141 14.06 -1.09 1.32
CA VAL A 141 13.74 -1.16 2.75
C VAL A 141 13.10 0.17 3.12
N ARG A 142 11.89 0.16 3.67
CA ARG A 142 11.27 1.39 4.18
C ARG A 142 11.82 1.73 5.56
N PRO A 143 12.33 2.95 5.78
CA PRO A 143 12.57 3.45 7.12
C PRO A 143 11.24 3.50 7.90
N GLY A 144 11.19 2.93 9.11
CA GLY A 144 10.04 3.07 10.01
C GLY A 144 9.20 1.81 10.28
N LEU A 145 9.40 0.71 9.56
CA LEU A 145 8.88 -0.60 9.98
C LEU A 145 9.91 -1.27 10.90
N LYS A 146 9.60 -1.40 12.20
CA LYS A 146 10.48 -2.06 13.20
C LYS A 146 10.81 -3.53 12.88
N THR A 147 10.15 -4.12 11.88
CA THR A 147 10.29 -5.52 11.48
C THR A 147 10.50 -5.68 9.96
N ALA A 148 10.89 -4.64 9.23
CA ALA A 148 11.19 -4.80 7.80
C ALA A 148 12.48 -5.61 7.64
N VAL A 149 12.33 -6.89 7.28
CA VAL A 149 13.42 -7.72 6.79
C VAL A 149 13.62 -7.37 5.31
N PRO A 150 14.82 -6.94 4.88
CA PRO A 150 15.09 -6.67 3.47
C PRO A 150 14.69 -7.87 2.59
N TYR A 151 14.18 -7.64 1.38
CA TYR A 151 13.73 -8.75 0.51
C TYR A 151 14.84 -9.75 0.19
N GLY A 152 16.09 -9.29 0.05
CA GLY A 152 17.26 -10.16 -0.12
C GLY A 152 17.56 -11.06 1.07
N TYR A 153 16.92 -10.80 2.22
CA TYR A 153 16.98 -11.61 3.44
C TYR A 153 15.80 -12.60 3.55
N LEU A 154 14.88 -12.67 2.57
CA LEU A 154 13.84 -13.71 2.52
C LEU A 154 14.26 -14.90 1.64
N ASP A 155 15.31 -14.72 0.83
CA ASP A 155 15.86 -15.76 -0.03
C ASP A 155 16.91 -16.58 0.74
N THR A 156 16.56 -17.82 1.06
CA THR A 156 17.47 -18.81 1.68
C THR A 156 17.92 -19.87 0.69
N SER A 157 17.74 -19.65 -0.61
CA SER A 157 18.21 -20.59 -1.64
C SER A 157 19.74 -20.62 -1.72
N GLU A 158 20.27 -21.67 -2.32
CA GLU A 158 21.70 -21.81 -2.56
C GLU A 158 22.19 -20.70 -3.52
N GLY A 159 23.24 -19.98 -3.12
CA GLY A 159 23.80 -18.81 -3.81
C GLY A 159 23.31 -17.46 -3.29
N SER A 160 22.25 -17.44 -2.48
CA SER A 160 21.67 -16.23 -1.87
C SER A 160 22.63 -15.48 -0.93
N GLY A 161 22.24 -14.27 -0.52
CA GLY A 161 22.98 -13.48 0.45
C GLY A 161 23.19 -14.20 1.79
N TRP A 162 22.16 -14.93 2.27
CA TRP A 162 22.24 -15.71 3.50
C TRP A 162 23.16 -16.92 3.39
N ASP A 163 23.06 -17.66 2.29
CA ASP A 163 23.90 -18.83 2.05
C ASP A 163 25.40 -18.45 2.02
N ARG A 164 25.74 -17.31 1.41
CA ARG A 164 27.11 -16.75 1.49
C ARG A 164 27.49 -16.34 2.90
N LEU A 165 26.60 -15.67 3.62
CA LEU A 165 26.86 -15.20 4.99
C LEU A 165 27.10 -16.38 5.94
N PHE A 166 26.27 -17.41 5.89
CA PHE A 166 26.45 -18.63 6.69
C PHE A 166 27.73 -19.38 6.35
N ARG A 167 28.07 -19.52 5.05
CA ARG A 167 29.35 -20.12 4.65
C ARG A 167 30.55 -19.35 5.21
N ASN A 168 30.53 -18.02 5.10
CA ASN A 168 31.61 -17.19 5.62
C ASN A 168 31.71 -17.29 7.15
N ALA A 169 30.57 -17.35 7.85
CA ALA A 169 30.54 -17.52 9.30
C ALA A 169 31.08 -18.90 9.73
N ASP A 170 30.73 -19.96 9.00
CA ASP A 170 31.26 -21.31 9.24
C ASP A 170 32.77 -21.41 8.99
N GLU A 171 33.26 -20.76 7.93
CA GLU A 171 34.69 -20.67 7.64
C GLU A 171 35.45 -19.92 8.73
N GLU A 172 34.89 -18.81 9.21
CA GLU A 172 35.49 -18.00 10.26
C GLU A 172 35.49 -18.75 11.61
N LEU A 173 34.40 -19.44 11.95
CA LEU A 173 34.33 -20.29 13.15
C LEU A 173 35.38 -21.42 13.10
N ARG A 174 35.60 -22.03 11.93
CA ARG A 174 36.65 -23.04 11.74
C ARG A 174 38.05 -22.45 11.90
N ARG A 175 38.30 -21.23 11.43
CA ARG A 175 39.56 -20.52 11.65
C ARG A 175 39.82 -20.24 13.13
N GLN A 176 38.81 -19.77 13.84
CA GLN A 176 38.91 -19.48 15.28
C GLN A 176 39.12 -20.76 16.11
N THR A 177 38.44 -21.85 15.76
CA THR A 177 38.62 -23.14 16.44
C THR A 177 40.03 -23.71 16.23
N ARG A 178 40.60 -23.55 15.02
CA ARG A 178 41.97 -23.99 14.71
C ARG A 178 43.05 -23.14 15.38
N SER A 179 42.80 -21.84 15.58
CA SER A 179 43.72 -20.95 16.29
C SER A 179 43.64 -21.08 17.80
N ALA A 180 42.48 -21.46 18.35
CA ALA A 180 42.30 -21.72 19.79
C ALA A 180 42.76 -23.11 20.24
N GLY A 181 42.79 -24.11 19.35
CA GLY A 181 43.25 -25.48 19.64
C GLY A 181 44.77 -25.70 19.53
N GLY A 182 45.54 -24.64 19.31
CA GLY A 182 47.00 -24.66 19.24
C GLY A 182 47.64 -23.94 20.42
N CYS A 183 47.36 -24.39 21.65
CA CYS A 183 48.13 -24.06 22.84
C CYS A 183 48.32 -25.30 23.72
#